data_AF-A0A962N7B6-F1
#
_entry.id   AF-A0A962N7B6-F1
#
_cell.length_a   1.000
_cell.length_b   1.000
_cell.length_c   1.000
_cell.angle_alpha   90.00
_cell.angle_beta   90.00
_cell.angle_gamma   90.00
#
_symmetry.space_group_name_H-M   'P 1'
#
loop_
_entity.id
_entity.type
_entity.pdbx_description
1 polymer ?
#
loop_
_entity_poly.entity_id
_entity_poly.type
_entity_poly.pdbx_seq_one_letter_code
_entity_poly.pdbx_strand_id
1 'polypeptide(L)'
;MSAATDTPPAPWLAHTQIHFCVLLWGFTAILGKLISLDALALVWWRMLLVVGALALWPPLYRSLRRMGPRLMLIYLGIGGLVALHWLTFYGAIKLANASVAVTTMAFAPVFLACIEPLIARRKLAWSELLLGLLVLPGVALVVGGVDRNMYVGFAVGVLSALLVAIFGSLNKRYVLRGDPLAVTGLEMAAGVLVLSLLAPWLVQTWPGLTLPWQWPAGDDLWLLLLLALLLVGVWTLPASLAYRLIADRLQDVAAAGLSGTLWEGRASSLLVKGRDWGQLDWRLQRWPLLQGRTEVTATLKGTGLDLNGQIDRAADRALQLRQVAGQLDAAWLGPALGLPLFIPTGQIELALPLLQVDAEGRPQAVDGQAIWRNAGFTGITRASLGELLLTLQGSGGVIDGQISHRGQADLRVEGDLQMRGQQYRLTVRLWPDPGQPELINALQWVGQPMADGGRLLIVEGVVQGWSG
;
A
#
# COMPACT_ATOMS: atom_id res chain seq x y z
N MET A 1 20.82 9.80 -0.03
CA MET A 1 19.81 9.49 -1.07
C MET A 1 19.96 8.02 -1.43
N SER A 2 19.26 7.14 -0.71
CA SER A 2 19.20 5.72 -1.05
C SER A 2 18.05 5.54 -2.03
N ALA A 3 18.37 5.19 -3.27
CA ALA A 3 17.38 4.77 -4.25
C ALA A 3 16.83 3.42 -3.77
N ALA A 4 15.61 3.43 -3.25
CA ALA A 4 14.84 2.21 -3.08
C ALA A 4 14.75 1.54 -4.45
N THR A 5 15.42 0.41 -4.60
CA THR A 5 15.24 -0.48 -5.75
C THR A 5 13.82 -1.03 -5.64
N ASP A 6 12.85 -0.33 -6.23
CA ASP A 6 11.51 -0.86 -6.48
C ASP A 6 11.69 -2.10 -7.37
N THR A 7 11.71 -3.28 -6.75
CA THR A 7 11.61 -4.52 -7.50
C THR A 7 10.27 -4.49 -8.24
N PRO A 8 10.26 -4.73 -9.56
CA PRO A 8 9.02 -4.69 -10.31
C PRO A 8 8.04 -5.71 -9.69
N PRO A 9 6.75 -5.34 -9.53
CA PRO A 9 5.77 -6.25 -8.97
C PRO A 9 5.76 -7.56 -9.73
N ALA A 10 5.65 -8.67 -9.00
CA ALA A 10 5.63 -9.99 -9.60
C ALA A 10 4.54 -10.07 -10.71
N PRO A 11 4.79 -10.74 -11.85
CA PRO A 11 3.92 -10.66 -13.02
C PRO A 11 2.47 -11.11 -12.75
N TRP A 12 2.25 -12.03 -11.81
CA TRP A 12 0.91 -12.46 -11.40
C TRP A 12 0.10 -11.33 -10.73
N LEU A 13 0.77 -10.34 -10.14
CA LEU A 13 0.15 -9.14 -9.55
C LEU A 13 -0.59 -8.34 -10.62
N ALA A 14 0.11 -8.04 -11.72
CA ALA A 14 -0.44 -7.29 -12.85
C ALA A 14 -1.61 -8.05 -13.51
N HIS A 15 -1.52 -9.37 -13.63
CA HIS A 15 -2.62 -10.19 -14.15
C HIS A 15 -3.85 -10.12 -13.24
N THR A 16 -3.66 -10.25 -11.92
CA THR A 16 -4.76 -10.15 -10.96
C THR A 16 -5.39 -8.75 -11.00
N GLN A 17 -4.59 -7.69 -11.15
CA GLN A 17 -5.07 -6.31 -11.28
C GLN A 17 -5.96 -6.14 -12.51
N ILE A 18 -5.52 -6.67 -13.66
CA ILE A 18 -6.30 -6.60 -14.90
C ILE A 18 -7.62 -7.37 -14.75
N HIS A 19 -7.60 -8.59 -14.19
CA HIS A 19 -8.83 -9.37 -13.99
C HIS A 19 -9.81 -8.71 -13.01
N PHE A 20 -9.30 -8.12 -11.93
CA PHE A 20 -10.13 -7.37 -11.00
C PHE A 20 -10.74 -6.12 -11.64
N CYS A 21 -9.97 -5.38 -12.45
CA CYS A 21 -10.49 -4.27 -13.24
C CYS A 21 -11.59 -4.73 -14.20
N VAL A 22 -11.40 -5.86 -14.90
CA VAL A 22 -12.42 -6.45 -15.78
C VAL A 22 -13.70 -6.80 -15.00
N LEU A 23 -13.56 -7.38 -13.81
CA LEU A 23 -14.70 -7.68 -12.93
C LEU A 23 -15.45 -6.40 -12.55
N LEU A 24 -14.75 -5.37 -12.08
CA LEU A 24 -15.35 -4.08 -11.72
C LEU A 24 -16.04 -3.43 -12.92
N TRP A 25 -15.40 -3.41 -14.09
CA TRP A 25 -16.00 -2.88 -15.32
C TRP A 25 -17.28 -3.63 -15.71
N GLY A 26 -17.33 -4.96 -15.54
CA GLY A 26 -18.54 -5.76 -15.74
C GLY A 26 -19.71 -5.34 -14.83
N PHE A 27 -19.45 -5.08 -13.54
CA PHE A 27 -20.47 -4.60 -12.61
C PHE A 27 -21.02 -3.21 -12.99
N THR A 28 -20.20 -2.33 -13.58
CA THR A 28 -20.66 -0.98 -13.94
C THR A 28 -21.78 -0.97 -14.98
N ALA A 29 -21.78 -1.93 -15.91
CA ALA A 29 -22.82 -2.06 -16.93
C ALA A 29 -24.18 -2.46 -16.30
N ILE A 30 -24.14 -3.36 -15.31
CA ILE A 30 -25.33 -3.79 -14.56
C ILE A 30 -25.89 -2.61 -13.76
N LEU A 31 -25.05 -1.90 -13.01
CA LEU A 31 -25.46 -0.71 -12.24
C LEU A 31 -26.05 0.38 -13.14
N GLY A 32 -25.45 0.63 -14.32
CA GLY A 32 -26.00 1.59 -15.27
C GLY A 32 -27.35 1.20 -15.87
N LYS A 33 -27.66 -0.10 -15.94
CA LYS A 33 -29.00 -0.57 -16.33
C LYS A 33 -30.03 -0.37 -15.22
N LEU A 34 -29.63 -0.50 -13.95
CA LEU A 34 -30.50 -0.35 -12.79
C LEU A 34 -30.87 1.11 -12.49
N ILE A 35 -29.96 2.07 -12.77
CA ILE A 35 -30.23 3.50 -12.59
C ILE A 35 -31.26 3.95 -13.63
N SER A 36 -32.31 4.65 -13.21
CA SER A 36 -33.43 5.01 -14.09
C SER A 36 -33.11 6.11 -15.10
N LEU A 37 -32.12 6.96 -14.79
CA LEU A 37 -31.62 8.02 -15.68
C LEU A 37 -31.31 7.52 -17.10
N ASP A 38 -31.54 8.39 -18.08
CA ASP A 38 -31.07 8.18 -19.45
C ASP A 38 -29.53 8.28 -19.54
N ALA A 39 -28.96 7.85 -20.67
CA ALA A 39 -27.51 7.74 -20.82
C ALA A 39 -26.76 9.07 -20.65
N LEU A 40 -27.34 10.18 -21.11
CA LEU A 40 -26.68 11.49 -21.04
C LEU A 40 -26.64 11.99 -19.59
N ALA A 41 -27.80 11.99 -18.92
CA ALA A 41 -27.89 12.38 -17.51
C ALA A 41 -27.01 11.48 -16.62
N LEU A 42 -27.05 10.16 -16.83
CA LEU A 42 -26.25 9.20 -16.07
C LEU A 42 -24.75 9.49 -16.15
N VAL A 43 -24.22 9.67 -17.36
CA VAL A 43 -22.78 9.89 -17.58
C VAL A 43 -22.35 11.24 -17.04
N TRP A 44 -23.15 12.28 -17.28
CA TRP A 44 -22.87 13.63 -16.81
C TRP A 44 -22.79 13.70 -15.28
N TRP A 45 -23.78 13.14 -14.58
CA TRP A 45 -23.81 13.11 -13.11
C TRP A 45 -22.63 12.33 -12.53
N ARG A 46 -22.27 11.18 -13.13
CA ARG A 46 -21.11 10.39 -12.69
C ARG A 46 -19.80 11.17 -12.83
N MET A 47 -19.60 11.86 -13.94
CA MET A 47 -18.40 12.68 -14.14
C MET A 47 -18.40 13.89 -13.20
N LEU A 48 -19.55 14.55 -13.00
CA LEU A 48 -19.65 15.69 -12.08
C LEU A 48 -19.36 15.30 -10.63
N LEU A 49 -19.85 14.16 -10.17
CA LEU A 49 -19.57 13.67 -8.81
C LEU A 49 -18.08 13.43 -8.59
N VAL A 50 -17.38 12.86 -9.58
CA VAL A 50 -15.92 12.68 -9.51
C VAL A 50 -15.20 14.03 -9.51
N VAL A 51 -15.62 14.98 -10.36
CA VAL A 51 -15.07 16.35 -10.38
C VAL A 51 -15.26 17.03 -9.03
N GLY A 52 -16.47 16.95 -8.45
CA GLY A 52 -16.78 17.51 -7.14
C GLY A 52 -15.95 16.87 -6.02
N ALA A 53 -15.85 15.55 -6.00
CA ALA A 53 -15.04 14.81 -5.02
C ALA A 53 -13.55 15.17 -5.12
N LEU A 54 -13.00 15.27 -6.33
CA LEU A 54 -11.60 15.64 -6.54
C LEU A 54 -11.35 17.14 -6.31
N ALA A 55 -12.32 18.01 -6.56
CA ALA A 55 -12.21 19.44 -6.24
C ALA A 55 -12.03 19.67 -4.73
N LEU A 56 -12.55 18.77 -3.89
CA LEU A 56 -12.31 18.82 -2.44
C LEU A 56 -10.91 18.33 -2.03
N TRP A 57 -10.07 17.88 -2.97
CA TRP A 57 -8.73 17.34 -2.71
C TRP A 57 -7.64 18.40 -2.94
N PRO A 58 -7.08 19.05 -1.90
CA PRO A 58 -6.16 20.18 -2.06
C PRO A 58 -4.88 19.91 -2.89
N PRO A 59 -4.30 18.69 -2.90
CA PRO A 59 -3.18 18.36 -3.79
C PRO A 59 -3.49 18.49 -5.29
N LEU A 60 -4.76 18.36 -5.70
CA LEU A 60 -5.19 18.52 -7.09
C LEU A 60 -4.74 19.87 -7.66
N TYR A 61 -5.06 20.96 -6.96
CA TYR A 61 -4.76 22.32 -7.41
C TYR A 61 -3.25 22.57 -7.54
N ARG A 62 -2.44 21.97 -6.66
CA ARG A 62 -0.98 22.07 -6.73
C ARG A 62 -0.44 21.36 -7.97
N SER A 63 -0.99 20.20 -8.30
CA SER A 63 -0.60 19.45 -9.49
C SER A 63 -1.01 20.15 -10.78
N LEU A 64 -2.24 20.66 -10.85
CA LEU A 64 -2.75 21.40 -12.01
C LEU A 64 -1.92 22.65 -12.32
N ARG A 65 -1.52 23.43 -11.29
CA ARG A 65 -0.68 24.63 -11.48
C ARG A 65 0.71 24.33 -12.05
N ARG A 66 1.23 23.12 -11.84
CA ARG A 66 2.52 22.69 -12.38
C ARG A 66 2.41 22.16 -13.81
N MET A 67 1.19 21.91 -14.28
CA MET A 67 0.94 21.33 -15.58
C MET A 67 1.01 22.40 -16.68
N GLY A 68 1.77 22.13 -17.74
CA GLY A 68 1.84 23.03 -18.89
C GLY A 68 0.50 23.07 -19.67
N PRO A 69 0.12 24.22 -20.24
CA PRO A 69 -1.18 24.41 -20.89
C PRO A 69 -1.41 23.48 -22.08
N ARG A 70 -0.34 23.13 -22.82
CA ARG A 70 -0.42 22.16 -23.91
C ARG A 70 -0.81 20.76 -23.43
N LEU A 71 -0.26 20.34 -22.28
CA LEU A 71 -0.57 19.04 -21.70
C LEU A 71 -1.99 19.03 -21.11
N MET A 72 -2.42 20.14 -20.50
CA MET A 72 -3.80 20.31 -20.06
C MET A 72 -4.76 20.16 -21.25
N LEU A 73 -4.51 20.84 -22.38
CA LEU A 73 -5.36 20.75 -23.57
C LEU A 73 -5.43 19.32 -24.13
N ILE A 74 -4.33 18.56 -24.07
CA ILE A 74 -4.31 17.14 -24.45
C ILE A 74 -5.25 16.35 -23.54
N TYR A 75 -5.15 16.50 -22.22
CA TYR A 75 -6.05 15.80 -21.29
C TYR A 75 -7.51 16.24 -21.41
N LEU A 76 -7.78 17.51 -21.71
CA LEU A 76 -9.13 17.97 -22.01
C LEU A 76 -9.70 17.25 -23.25
N GLY A 77 -8.90 17.12 -24.32
CA GLY A 77 -9.28 16.37 -25.51
C GLY A 77 -9.52 14.88 -25.25
N ILE A 78 -8.63 14.25 -24.47
CA ILE A 78 -8.78 12.85 -24.05
C ILE A 78 -10.05 12.68 -23.19
N GLY A 79 -10.32 13.60 -22.27
CA GLY A 79 -11.54 13.60 -21.45
C GLY A 79 -12.83 13.72 -22.28
N GLY A 80 -12.82 14.53 -23.34
CA GLY A 80 -13.91 14.57 -24.31
C GLY A 80 -14.15 13.22 -24.99
N LEU A 81 -13.09 12.52 -25.39
CA LEU A 81 -13.20 11.17 -25.96
C LEU A 81 -13.76 10.16 -24.95
N VAL A 82 -13.33 10.22 -23.68
CA VAL A 82 -13.86 9.37 -22.61
C VAL A 82 -15.34 9.62 -22.40
N ALA A 83 -15.78 10.89 -22.37
CA ALA A 83 -17.19 11.23 -22.21
C ALA A 83 -18.05 10.71 -23.36
N LEU A 84 -17.58 10.85 -24.61
CA LEU A 84 -18.29 10.31 -25.78
C LEU A 84 -18.32 8.78 -25.77
N HIS A 85 -17.23 8.13 -25.36
CA HIS A 85 -17.18 6.69 -25.16
C HIS A 85 -18.22 6.25 -24.12
N TRP A 86 -18.25 6.88 -22.94
CA TRP A 86 -19.22 6.54 -21.89
C TRP A 86 -20.65 6.82 -22.33
N LEU A 87 -20.93 7.96 -22.96
CA LEU A 87 -22.26 8.29 -23.50
C LEU A 87 -22.75 7.23 -24.48
N THR A 88 -21.92 6.85 -25.44
CA THR A 88 -22.25 5.81 -26.42
C THR A 88 -22.35 4.42 -25.78
N PHE A 89 -21.50 4.10 -24.78
CA PHE A 89 -21.57 2.82 -24.07
C PHE A 89 -22.87 2.67 -23.28
N TYR A 90 -23.20 3.64 -22.42
CA TYR A 90 -24.46 3.62 -21.67
C TYR A 90 -25.67 3.81 -22.59
N GLY A 91 -25.51 4.54 -23.70
CA GLY A 91 -26.50 4.62 -24.77
C GLY A 91 -26.80 3.23 -25.37
N ALA A 92 -25.77 2.44 -25.68
CA ALA A 92 -25.94 1.07 -26.15
C ALA A 92 -26.65 0.17 -25.12
N ILE A 93 -26.36 0.34 -23.82
CA ILE A 93 -27.05 -0.40 -22.74
C ILE A 93 -28.55 -0.06 -22.69
N LYS A 94 -28.89 1.22 -22.89
CA LYS A 94 -30.28 1.71 -22.81
C LYS A 94 -31.07 1.40 -24.09
N LEU A 95 -30.44 1.49 -25.26
CA LEU A 95 -31.05 1.16 -26.57
C LEU A 95 -31.15 -0.35 -26.83
N ALA A 96 -30.28 -1.14 -26.20
CA ALA A 96 -30.31 -2.59 -26.23
C ALA A 96 -30.33 -3.13 -24.78
N ASN A 97 -29.24 -3.75 -24.34
CA ASN A 97 -29.06 -4.23 -22.98
C ASN A 97 -27.56 -4.32 -22.63
N ALA A 98 -27.27 -4.62 -21.36
CA ALA A 98 -25.90 -4.72 -20.87
C ALA A 98 -25.06 -5.78 -21.60
N SER A 99 -25.66 -6.92 -21.96
CA SER A 99 -24.97 -8.00 -22.66
C SER A 99 -24.54 -7.59 -24.08
N VAL A 100 -25.42 -6.94 -24.85
CA VAL A 100 -25.11 -6.43 -26.20
C VAL A 100 -24.01 -5.37 -26.13
N ALA A 101 -24.12 -4.40 -25.22
CA ALA A 101 -23.12 -3.35 -25.07
C ALA A 101 -21.73 -3.91 -24.71
N VAL A 102 -21.64 -4.84 -23.76
CA VAL A 102 -20.37 -5.50 -23.40
C VAL A 102 -19.84 -6.35 -24.56
N THR A 103 -20.70 -7.03 -25.30
CA THR A 103 -20.30 -7.80 -26.49
C THR A 103 -19.65 -6.91 -27.54
N THR A 104 -20.12 -5.68 -27.74
CA THR A 104 -19.49 -4.73 -28.68
C THR A 104 -18.09 -4.28 -28.25
N MET A 105 -17.74 -4.37 -26.95
CA MET A 105 -16.38 -4.05 -26.49
C MET A 105 -15.34 -5.03 -27.02
N ALA A 106 -15.76 -6.21 -27.50
CA ALA A 106 -14.90 -7.17 -28.16
C ALA A 106 -14.29 -6.65 -29.48
N PHE A 107 -14.83 -5.56 -30.07
CA PHE A 107 -14.20 -4.87 -31.19
C PHE A 107 -13.02 -3.99 -30.78
N ALA A 108 -12.88 -3.62 -29.49
CA ALA A 108 -11.85 -2.70 -29.04
C ALA A 108 -10.42 -3.17 -29.35
N PRO A 109 -10.03 -4.46 -29.19
CA PRO A 109 -8.72 -4.94 -29.60
C PRO A 109 -8.47 -4.81 -31.11
N VAL A 110 -9.48 -5.05 -31.96
CA VAL A 110 -9.39 -4.89 -33.42
C VAL A 110 -9.13 -3.42 -33.77
N PHE A 111 -9.94 -2.52 -33.21
CA PHE A 111 -9.74 -1.08 -33.43
C PHE A 111 -8.40 -0.62 -32.87
N LEU A 112 -7.98 -1.08 -31.71
CA LEU A 112 -6.71 -0.71 -31.10
C LEU A 112 -5.53 -1.17 -31.97
N ALA A 113 -5.56 -2.40 -32.48
CA ALA A 113 -4.51 -2.93 -33.37
C ALA A 113 -4.36 -2.08 -34.65
N CYS A 114 -5.45 -1.47 -35.15
CA CYS A 114 -5.43 -0.55 -36.28
C CYS A 114 -5.02 0.89 -35.88
N ILE A 115 -5.56 1.42 -34.79
CA ILE A 115 -5.38 2.81 -34.36
C ILE A 115 -3.99 3.07 -33.77
N GLU A 116 -3.47 2.14 -32.97
CA GLU A 116 -2.18 2.29 -32.28
C GLU A 116 -1.02 2.51 -33.27
N PRO A 117 -0.89 1.78 -34.41
CA PRO A 117 0.08 2.09 -35.46
C PRO A 117 -0.02 3.52 -36.00
N LEU A 118 -1.24 4.03 -36.22
CA LEU A 118 -1.48 5.38 -36.75
C LEU A 118 -1.03 6.46 -35.75
N ILE A 119 -1.41 6.30 -34.49
CA ILE A 119 -1.12 7.27 -33.42
C ILE A 119 0.36 7.21 -33.00
N ALA A 120 0.90 6.01 -32.83
CA ALA A 120 2.30 5.80 -32.42
C ALA A 120 3.29 5.88 -33.59
N ARG A 121 2.81 6.01 -34.84
CA ARG A 121 3.61 6.02 -36.08
C ARG A 121 4.55 4.81 -36.20
N ARG A 122 4.02 3.63 -35.89
CA ARG A 122 4.74 2.34 -35.97
C ARG A 122 4.12 1.42 -37.03
N LYS A 123 4.82 0.35 -37.41
CA LYS A 123 4.28 -0.66 -38.34
C LYS A 123 3.11 -1.42 -37.68
N LEU A 124 2.17 -1.86 -38.52
CA LEU A 124 1.05 -2.70 -38.09
C LEU A 124 1.57 -4.06 -37.59
N ALA A 125 1.20 -4.45 -36.38
CA ALA A 125 1.48 -5.77 -35.84
C ALA A 125 0.38 -6.74 -36.29
N TRP A 126 0.64 -7.48 -37.36
CA TRP A 126 -0.33 -8.42 -37.94
C TRP A 126 -0.80 -9.49 -36.95
N SER A 127 0.06 -9.93 -36.04
CA SER A 127 -0.30 -10.85 -34.96
C SER A 127 -1.39 -10.28 -34.05
N GLU A 128 -1.29 -9.01 -33.64
CA GLU A 128 -2.30 -8.33 -32.80
C GLU A 128 -3.63 -8.19 -33.55
N LEU A 129 -3.58 -7.82 -34.83
CA LEU A 129 -4.78 -7.70 -35.66
C LEU A 129 -5.49 -9.05 -35.88
N LEU A 130 -4.74 -10.11 -36.20
CA LEU A 130 -5.31 -11.44 -36.40
C LEU A 130 -5.96 -11.98 -35.13
N LEU A 131 -5.30 -11.80 -33.97
CA LEU A 131 -5.88 -12.16 -32.67
C LEU A 131 -7.17 -11.39 -32.36
N GLY A 132 -7.21 -10.09 -32.69
CA GLY A 132 -8.44 -9.30 -32.56
C GLY A 132 -9.56 -9.79 -33.49
N LEU A 133 -9.25 -10.08 -34.75
CA LEU A 133 -10.23 -10.55 -35.73
C LEU A 133 -10.83 -11.90 -35.36
N LEU A 134 -10.07 -12.77 -34.68
CA LEU A 134 -10.53 -14.06 -34.19
C LEU A 134 -11.70 -13.95 -33.20
N VAL A 135 -11.92 -12.77 -32.60
CA VAL A 135 -13.03 -12.52 -31.67
C VAL A 135 -14.36 -12.27 -32.41
N LEU A 136 -14.32 -11.82 -33.67
CA LEU A 136 -15.51 -11.44 -34.45
C LEU A 136 -16.52 -12.57 -34.68
N PRO A 137 -16.12 -13.84 -34.92
CA PRO A 137 -17.07 -14.95 -34.98
C PRO A 137 -17.87 -15.11 -33.69
N GLY A 138 -17.25 -14.95 -32.52
CA GLY A 138 -17.94 -14.99 -31.23
C GLY A 138 -18.98 -13.87 -31.09
N VAL A 139 -18.61 -12.66 -31.51
CA VAL A 139 -19.55 -11.52 -31.57
C VAL A 139 -20.71 -11.82 -32.53
N ALA A 140 -20.44 -12.35 -33.72
CA ALA A 140 -21.46 -12.68 -34.70
C ALA A 140 -22.46 -13.73 -34.17
N LEU A 141 -21.98 -14.73 -33.42
CA LEU A 141 -22.85 -15.72 -32.77
C LEU A 141 -23.77 -15.07 -31.73
N VAL A 142 -23.24 -14.16 -30.90
CA VAL A 142 -24.05 -13.45 -29.90
C VAL A 142 -25.08 -12.56 -30.59
N VAL A 143 -24.66 -11.73 -31.55
CA VAL A 143 -25.53 -10.77 -32.25
C VAL A 143 -26.58 -11.46 -33.10
N GLY A 144 -26.27 -12.63 -33.67
CA GLY A 144 -27.21 -13.44 -34.44
C GLY A 144 -28.43 -13.90 -33.63
N GLY A 145 -28.32 -13.96 -32.30
CA GLY A 145 -29.42 -14.29 -31.39
C GLY A 145 -30.18 -13.08 -30.83
N VAL A 146 -29.85 -11.86 -31.23
CA VAL A 146 -30.43 -10.63 -30.67
C VAL A 146 -31.55 -10.08 -31.57
N ASP A 147 -32.62 -9.57 -30.95
CA ASP A 147 -33.71 -8.89 -31.63
C ASP A 147 -33.24 -7.71 -32.49
N ARG A 148 -33.88 -7.51 -33.66
CA ARG A 148 -33.53 -6.44 -34.60
C ARG A 148 -33.66 -5.03 -34.02
N ASN A 149 -34.55 -4.84 -33.03
CA ASN A 149 -34.71 -3.56 -32.34
C ASN A 149 -33.44 -3.12 -31.59
N MET A 150 -32.55 -4.05 -31.23
CA MET A 150 -31.31 -3.77 -30.52
C MET A 150 -30.13 -3.43 -31.45
N TYR A 151 -30.30 -3.50 -32.77
CA TYR A 151 -29.21 -3.28 -33.72
C TYR A 151 -28.68 -1.85 -33.70
N VAL A 152 -29.54 -0.87 -33.40
CA VAL A 152 -29.10 0.52 -33.18
C VAL A 152 -28.19 0.59 -31.95
N GLY A 153 -28.58 -0.07 -30.84
CA GLY A 153 -27.74 -0.17 -29.65
C GLY A 153 -26.41 -0.88 -29.93
N PHE A 154 -26.42 -1.94 -30.73
CA PHE A 154 -25.19 -2.62 -31.18
C PHE A 154 -24.28 -1.67 -31.98
N ALA A 155 -24.81 -0.94 -32.96
CA ALA A 155 -24.03 0.01 -33.76
C ALA A 155 -23.42 1.14 -32.91
N VAL A 156 -24.20 1.69 -31.97
CA VAL A 156 -23.71 2.68 -31.00
C VAL A 156 -22.64 2.07 -30.09
N GLY A 157 -22.76 0.80 -29.70
CA GLY A 157 -21.74 0.09 -28.94
C GLY A 157 -20.44 -0.14 -29.70
N VAL A 158 -20.51 -0.46 -31.01
CA VAL A 158 -19.32 -0.55 -31.88
C VAL A 158 -18.61 0.81 -32.00
N LEU A 159 -19.37 1.89 -32.15
CA LEU A 159 -18.81 3.26 -32.10
C LEU A 159 -18.12 3.52 -30.76
N SER A 160 -18.74 3.08 -29.66
CA SER A 160 -18.14 3.19 -28.33
C SER A 160 -16.81 2.42 -28.21
N ALA A 161 -16.72 1.22 -28.80
CA ALA A 161 -15.49 0.42 -28.84
C ALA A 161 -14.38 1.09 -29.66
N LEU A 162 -14.74 1.82 -30.73
CA LEU A 162 -13.77 2.63 -31.48
C LEU A 162 -13.26 3.80 -30.62
N LEU A 163 -14.16 4.51 -29.94
CA LEU A 163 -13.79 5.64 -29.08
C LEU A 163 -12.86 5.19 -27.92
N VAL A 164 -13.14 4.05 -27.29
CA VAL A 164 -12.26 3.53 -26.21
C VAL A 164 -10.89 3.09 -26.74
N ALA A 165 -10.81 2.58 -27.96
CA ALA A 165 -9.52 2.24 -28.58
C ALA A 165 -8.66 3.48 -28.85
N ILE A 166 -9.28 4.55 -29.37
CA ILE A 166 -8.60 5.85 -29.58
C ILE A 166 -8.17 6.44 -28.24
N PHE A 167 -9.08 6.47 -27.25
CA PHE A 167 -8.78 6.90 -25.89
C PHE A 167 -7.61 6.10 -25.30
N GLY A 168 -7.68 4.78 -25.32
CA GLY A 168 -6.66 3.90 -24.73
C GLY A 168 -5.28 4.12 -25.34
N SER A 169 -5.20 4.28 -26.66
CA SER A 169 -3.96 4.58 -27.37
C SER A 169 -3.38 5.94 -26.98
N LEU A 170 -4.21 7.00 -26.93
CA LEU A 170 -3.77 8.33 -26.52
C LEU A 170 -3.38 8.35 -25.03
N ASN A 171 -4.19 7.78 -24.15
CA ASN A 171 -3.96 7.78 -22.72
C ASN A 171 -2.66 7.06 -22.39
N LYS A 172 -2.40 5.86 -22.96
CA LYS A 172 -1.14 5.13 -22.82
C LYS A 172 0.10 6.00 -23.11
N ARG A 173 0.01 6.95 -24.05
CA ARG A 173 1.12 7.81 -24.45
C ARG A 173 1.38 8.97 -23.49
N TYR A 174 0.35 9.47 -22.81
CA TYR A 174 0.41 10.68 -22.00
C TYR A 174 0.25 10.45 -20.50
N VAL A 175 -0.36 9.34 -20.06
CA VAL A 175 -0.73 9.07 -18.66
C VAL A 175 0.44 9.21 -17.66
N LEU A 176 1.67 8.89 -18.05
CA LEU A 176 2.86 9.00 -17.19
C LEU A 176 3.44 10.42 -17.10
N ARG A 177 2.84 11.40 -17.78
CA ARG A 177 3.35 12.79 -17.83
C ARG A 177 2.64 13.74 -16.85
N GLY A 178 1.66 13.24 -16.09
CA GLY A 178 0.93 14.00 -15.09
C GLY A 178 0.65 13.16 -13.84
N ASP A 179 0.33 13.83 -12.74
CA ASP A 179 -0.19 13.15 -11.55
C ASP A 179 -1.54 12.47 -11.89
N PRO A 180 -1.75 11.18 -11.55
CA PRO A 180 -2.94 10.45 -11.95
C PRO A 180 -4.27 11.08 -11.51
N LEU A 181 -4.33 11.71 -10.33
CA LEU A 181 -5.54 12.36 -9.84
C LEU A 181 -5.81 13.66 -10.60
N ALA A 182 -4.77 14.41 -10.95
CA ALA A 182 -4.91 15.61 -11.77
C ALA A 182 -5.31 15.31 -13.21
N VAL A 183 -4.76 14.24 -13.81
CA VAL A 183 -5.18 13.75 -15.13
C VAL A 183 -6.65 13.35 -15.10
N THR A 184 -7.05 12.52 -14.13
CA THR A 184 -8.45 12.09 -13.95
C THR A 184 -9.36 13.30 -13.76
N GLY A 185 -8.98 14.26 -12.90
CA GLY A 185 -9.77 15.46 -12.65
C GLY A 185 -10.00 16.30 -13.92
N LEU A 186 -8.97 16.49 -14.75
CA LEU A 186 -9.08 17.21 -16.02
C LEU A 186 -9.95 16.45 -17.02
N GLU A 187 -9.75 15.14 -17.16
CA GLU A 187 -10.52 14.32 -18.10
C GLU A 187 -12.01 14.30 -17.75
N MET A 188 -12.34 14.13 -16.47
CA MET A 188 -13.73 14.14 -16.00
C MET A 188 -14.36 15.54 -16.15
N ALA A 189 -13.63 16.61 -15.83
CA ALA A 189 -14.10 17.99 -16.00
C ALA A 189 -14.34 18.35 -17.46
N ALA A 190 -13.43 17.93 -18.35
CA ALA A 190 -13.61 18.08 -19.79
C ALA A 190 -14.82 17.29 -20.29
N GLY A 191 -15.04 16.09 -19.75
CA GLY A 191 -16.21 15.30 -20.08
C GLY A 191 -17.52 15.99 -19.71
N VAL A 192 -17.62 16.51 -18.49
CA VAL A 192 -18.76 17.34 -18.06
C VAL A 192 -18.95 18.52 -19.01
N LEU A 193 -17.89 19.26 -19.34
CA LEU A 193 -17.96 20.41 -20.24
C LEU A 193 -18.44 20.02 -21.65
N VAL A 194 -17.84 19.00 -22.25
CA VAL A 194 -18.18 18.51 -23.59
C VAL A 194 -19.64 18.06 -23.64
N LEU A 195 -20.08 17.27 -22.67
CA LEU A 195 -21.48 16.81 -22.61
C LEU A 195 -22.44 17.97 -22.36
N SER A 196 -22.05 18.95 -21.56
CA SER A 196 -22.85 20.16 -21.32
C SER A 196 -23.07 20.96 -22.59
N LEU A 197 -22.01 21.12 -23.40
CA LEU A 197 -22.07 21.84 -24.68
C LEU A 197 -22.85 21.06 -25.75
N LEU A 198 -22.74 19.74 -25.77
CA LEU A 198 -23.45 18.89 -26.73
C LEU A 198 -24.91 18.61 -26.36
N ALA A 199 -25.27 18.69 -25.07
CA ALA A 199 -26.58 18.29 -24.56
C ALA A 199 -27.77 18.93 -25.31
N PRO A 200 -27.80 20.25 -25.61
CA PRO A 200 -28.92 20.84 -26.32
C PRO A 200 -29.14 20.26 -27.72
N TRP A 201 -28.06 19.91 -28.43
CA TRP A 201 -28.12 19.31 -29.76
C TRP A 201 -28.46 17.82 -29.69
N LEU A 202 -27.89 17.09 -28.73
CA LEU A 202 -28.14 15.67 -28.54
C LEU A 202 -29.60 15.37 -28.16
N VAL A 203 -30.22 16.16 -27.28
CA VAL A 203 -31.62 15.97 -26.87
C VAL A 203 -32.59 16.18 -28.05
N GLN A 204 -32.24 17.02 -29.03
CA GLN A 204 -33.04 17.22 -30.23
C GLN A 204 -32.88 16.11 -31.26
N THR A 205 -31.72 15.45 -31.29
CA THR A 205 -31.35 14.49 -32.35
C THR A 205 -31.52 13.03 -31.92
N TRP A 206 -31.39 12.71 -30.64
CA TRP A 206 -31.55 11.36 -30.09
C TRP A 206 -32.77 11.28 -29.16
N PRO A 207 -33.87 10.64 -29.61
CA PRO A 207 -35.06 10.44 -28.80
C PRO A 207 -34.77 9.69 -27.51
N GLY A 208 -35.36 10.14 -26.40
CA GLY A 208 -35.21 9.52 -25.08
C GLY A 208 -34.04 10.04 -24.25
N LEU A 209 -33.22 10.96 -24.77
CA LEU A 209 -32.29 11.72 -23.95
C LEU A 209 -33.01 12.90 -23.28
N THR A 210 -32.64 13.19 -22.04
CA THR A 210 -33.07 14.40 -21.34
C THR A 210 -31.88 15.30 -21.05
N LEU A 211 -32.17 16.57 -20.76
CA LEU A 211 -31.13 17.49 -20.35
C LEU A 211 -30.50 17.03 -19.02
N PRO A 212 -29.16 16.96 -18.92
CA PRO A 212 -28.48 16.28 -17.81
C PRO A 212 -28.58 17.03 -16.47
N TRP A 213 -28.98 18.30 -16.48
CA TRP A 213 -29.09 19.16 -15.28
C TRP A 213 -30.28 18.84 -14.38
N GLN A 214 -31.12 17.88 -14.76
CA GLN A 214 -32.23 17.42 -13.93
C GLN A 214 -31.67 16.63 -12.74
N TRP A 215 -32.21 16.91 -11.55
CA TRP A 215 -31.78 16.22 -10.34
C TRP A 215 -32.23 14.76 -10.38
N PRO A 216 -31.36 13.78 -10.05
CA PRO A 216 -31.76 12.38 -9.98
C PRO A 216 -32.83 12.17 -8.90
N ALA A 217 -33.73 11.22 -9.13
CA ALA A 217 -34.65 10.74 -8.09
C ALA A 217 -33.87 10.15 -6.89
N GLY A 218 -34.49 10.10 -5.71
CA GLY A 218 -33.82 9.72 -4.45
C GLY A 218 -33.07 8.38 -4.51
N ASP A 219 -33.68 7.34 -5.10
CA ASP A 219 -33.06 6.02 -5.22
C ASP A 219 -31.86 6.01 -6.18
N ASP A 220 -31.95 6.74 -7.30
CA ASP A 220 -30.84 6.91 -8.25
C ASP A 220 -29.69 7.71 -7.63
N LEU A 221 -30.01 8.74 -6.84
CA LEU A 221 -29.02 9.54 -6.13
C LEU A 221 -28.25 8.67 -5.12
N TRP A 222 -28.93 7.77 -4.40
CA TRP A 222 -28.25 6.86 -3.47
C TRP A 222 -27.33 5.86 -4.17
N LEU A 223 -27.74 5.30 -5.31
CA LEU A 223 -26.88 4.41 -6.10
C LEU A 223 -25.65 5.16 -6.65
N LEU A 224 -25.83 6.40 -7.10
CA LEU A 224 -24.72 7.25 -7.56
C LEU A 224 -23.76 7.61 -6.43
N LEU A 225 -24.28 7.95 -5.25
CA LEU A 225 -23.47 8.29 -4.07
C LEU A 225 -22.76 7.06 -3.50
N LEU A 226 -23.41 5.89 -3.45
CA LEU A 226 -22.78 4.64 -3.02
C LEU A 226 -21.62 4.27 -3.94
N LEU A 227 -21.81 4.39 -5.26
CA LEU A 227 -20.76 4.15 -6.25
C LEU A 227 -19.59 5.14 -6.07
N ALA A 228 -19.89 6.42 -5.87
CA ALA A 228 -18.88 7.44 -5.60
C ALA A 228 -18.15 7.19 -4.26
N LEU A 229 -18.87 6.78 -3.20
CA LEU A 229 -18.32 6.51 -1.87
C LEU A 229 -17.43 5.27 -1.85
N LEU A 230 -17.82 4.19 -2.52
CA LEU A 230 -16.99 2.99 -2.63
C LEU A 230 -15.67 3.28 -3.34
N LEU A 231 -15.71 4.07 -4.41
CA LEU A 231 -14.53 4.38 -5.22
C LEU A 231 -13.62 5.42 -4.56
N VAL A 232 -14.20 6.50 -4.03
CA VAL A 232 -13.43 7.61 -3.43
C VAL A 232 -13.18 7.34 -1.96
N GLY A 233 -14.20 6.97 -1.19
CA GLY A 233 -14.11 6.84 0.26
C GLY A 233 -13.14 5.76 0.73
N VAL A 234 -13.06 4.62 0.05
CA VAL A 234 -12.05 3.59 0.35
C VAL A 234 -10.65 4.07 -0.06
N TRP A 235 -10.53 4.75 -1.19
CA TRP A 235 -9.24 5.21 -1.71
C TRP A 235 -8.65 6.39 -0.93
N THR A 236 -9.50 7.29 -0.41
CA THR A 236 -9.10 8.48 0.32
C THR A 236 -9.35 8.38 1.82
N LEU A 237 -9.72 7.19 2.32
CA LEU A 237 -10.10 6.98 3.72
C LEU A 237 -9.08 7.63 4.66
N PRO A 238 -9.47 8.68 5.42
CA PRO A 238 -8.53 9.38 6.28
C PRO A 238 -7.96 8.45 7.35
N ALA A 239 -6.65 8.57 7.62
CA ALA A 239 -5.97 7.78 8.65
C ALA A 239 -6.68 7.85 10.01
N SER A 240 -7.17 9.04 10.38
CA SER A 240 -7.90 9.28 11.63
C SER A 240 -9.26 8.58 11.70
N LEU A 241 -9.94 8.39 10.57
CA LEU A 241 -11.19 7.65 10.52
C LEU A 241 -10.92 6.14 10.56
N ALA A 242 -9.94 5.67 9.77
CA ALA A 242 -9.51 4.28 9.78
C ALA A 242 -9.08 3.82 11.18
N TYR A 243 -8.26 4.61 11.86
CA TYR A 243 -7.82 4.34 13.24
C TYR A 243 -9.01 4.25 14.20
N ARG A 244 -9.97 5.18 14.14
CA ARG A 244 -11.18 5.14 15.00
C ARG A 244 -11.99 3.86 14.84
N LEU A 245 -12.03 3.27 13.64
CA LEU A 245 -12.76 2.02 13.38
C LEU A 245 -12.07 0.78 13.98
N ILE A 246 -10.77 0.85 14.26
CA ILE A 246 -9.99 -0.28 14.78
C ILE A 246 -9.41 -0.03 16.17
N ALA A 247 -9.56 1.18 16.72
CA ALA A 247 -8.99 1.59 18.00
C ALA A 247 -9.37 0.62 19.12
N ASP A 248 -10.65 0.21 19.19
CA ASP A 248 -11.14 -0.73 20.21
C ASP A 248 -10.49 -2.12 20.12
N ARG A 249 -9.95 -2.49 18.95
CA ARG A 249 -9.24 -3.75 18.72
C ARG A 249 -7.74 -3.64 19.01
N LEU A 250 -7.20 -2.43 19.01
CA LEU A 250 -5.81 -2.12 19.27
C LEU A 250 -5.61 -1.84 20.76
N GLN A 251 -5.86 -2.85 21.58
CA GLN A 251 -5.61 -2.79 23.03
C GLN A 251 -4.15 -2.35 23.26
N ASP A 252 -3.96 -1.40 24.17
CA ASP A 252 -2.67 -0.79 24.52
C ASP A 252 -1.92 -0.02 23.43
N VAL A 253 -2.50 0.22 22.26
CA VAL A 253 -1.87 1.04 21.20
C VAL A 253 -2.72 2.29 20.95
N ALA A 254 -2.15 3.45 21.26
CA ALA A 254 -2.76 4.75 20.98
C ALA A 254 -1.93 5.56 19.98
N ALA A 255 -2.57 6.16 18.98
CA ALA A 255 -1.91 7.03 18.02
C ALA A 255 -2.52 8.45 18.05
N ALA A 256 -1.65 9.46 18.10
CA ALA A 256 -2.03 10.87 18.11
C ALA A 256 -1.43 11.63 16.92
N GLY A 257 -2.05 12.76 16.53
CA GLY A 257 -1.58 13.57 15.39
C GLY A 257 -1.70 12.85 14.05
N LEU A 258 -2.71 12.01 13.88
CA LEU A 258 -2.93 11.22 12.66
C LEU A 258 -3.17 12.13 11.45
N SER A 259 -2.39 11.94 10.39
CA SER A 259 -2.48 12.65 9.11
C SER A 259 -2.30 11.69 7.95
N GLY A 260 -2.81 12.07 6.77
CA GLY A 260 -2.80 11.22 5.57
C GLY A 260 -4.01 10.28 5.49
N THR A 261 -3.82 9.15 4.81
CA THR A 261 -4.86 8.16 4.51
C THR A 261 -4.58 6.82 5.20
N LEU A 262 -5.53 5.89 5.17
CA LEU A 262 -5.30 4.49 5.55
C LEU A 262 -4.07 3.91 4.84
N TRP A 263 -3.88 4.27 3.57
CA TRP A 263 -2.84 3.70 2.70
C TRP A 263 -1.45 4.27 2.94
N GLU A 264 -1.37 5.57 3.18
CA GLU A 264 -0.13 6.29 3.42
C GLU A 264 -0.43 7.40 4.41
N GLY A 265 0.18 7.33 5.58
CA GLY A 265 -0.13 8.24 6.67
C GLY A 265 0.97 8.31 7.72
N ARG A 266 0.75 9.21 8.66
CA ARG A 266 1.67 9.53 9.76
C ARG A 266 0.90 9.73 11.05
N ALA A 267 1.45 9.22 12.15
CA ALA A 267 1.09 9.57 13.51
C ALA A 267 2.25 10.34 14.13
N SER A 268 1.98 11.49 14.74
CA SER A 268 3.01 12.30 15.41
C SER A 268 3.52 11.66 16.69
N SER A 269 2.69 10.86 17.36
CA SER A 269 3.06 10.08 18.53
C SER A 269 2.33 8.73 18.51
N LEU A 270 3.08 7.67 18.77
CA LEU A 270 2.63 6.31 18.94
C LEU A 270 2.89 5.88 20.39
N LEU A 271 1.82 5.72 21.16
CA LEU A 271 1.84 5.24 22.52
C LEU A 271 1.56 3.74 22.52
N VAL A 272 2.46 2.93 23.07
CA VAL A 272 2.24 1.48 23.27
C VAL A 272 2.43 1.16 24.73
N LYS A 273 1.42 0.56 25.38
CA LYS A 273 1.37 0.31 26.83
C LYS A 273 1.71 1.57 27.66
N GLY A 274 1.22 2.73 27.20
CA GLY A 274 1.43 4.03 27.84
C GLY A 274 2.82 4.66 27.60
N ARG A 275 3.76 3.99 26.93
CA ARG A 275 5.07 4.53 26.57
C ARG A 275 5.02 5.19 25.19
N ASP A 276 5.59 6.39 25.04
CA ASP A 276 5.73 7.06 23.75
C ASP A 276 6.93 6.51 22.97
N TRP A 277 6.64 5.99 21.78
CA TRP A 277 7.62 5.50 20.81
C TRP A 277 7.96 6.54 19.74
N GLY A 278 7.30 7.70 19.75
CA GLY A 278 7.52 8.79 18.82
C GLY A 278 6.67 8.70 17.56
N GLN A 279 7.16 9.28 16.47
CA GLN A 279 6.47 9.39 15.19
C GLN A 279 6.47 8.06 14.44
N LEU A 280 5.30 7.65 13.95
CA LEU A 280 5.13 6.50 13.06
C LEU A 280 4.69 6.97 11.68
N ASP A 281 5.48 6.71 10.65
CA ASP A 281 5.08 6.79 9.24
C ASP A 281 4.75 5.38 8.74
N TRP A 282 3.66 5.21 8.01
CA TRP A 282 3.29 3.92 7.43
C TRP A 282 2.86 4.01 5.97
N ARG A 283 3.04 2.90 5.27
CA ARG A 283 2.54 2.66 3.91
C ARG A 283 1.98 1.25 3.82
N LEU A 284 0.66 1.16 3.76
CA LEU A 284 -0.09 -0.10 3.60
C LEU A 284 -0.21 -0.44 2.11
N GLN A 285 0.30 -1.62 1.74
CA GLN A 285 0.21 -2.10 0.37
C GLN A 285 -1.22 -2.59 0.07
N ARG A 286 -1.82 -2.03 -0.97
CA ARG A 286 -3.22 -2.29 -1.35
C ARG A 286 -3.44 -3.69 -1.88
N TRP A 287 -2.47 -4.20 -2.64
CA TRP A 287 -2.68 -5.38 -3.46
C TRP A 287 -2.58 -6.72 -2.70
N PRO A 288 -1.66 -6.87 -1.73
CA PRO A 288 -1.65 -8.05 -0.86
C PRO A 288 -2.98 -8.26 -0.13
N LEU A 289 -3.71 -7.17 0.23
CA LEU A 289 -4.98 -7.26 0.96
C LEU A 289 -6.05 -8.04 0.20
N LEU A 290 -6.10 -7.91 -1.13
CA LEU A 290 -7.07 -8.66 -1.95
C LEU A 290 -6.81 -10.16 -1.95
N GLN A 291 -5.61 -10.59 -1.54
CA GLN A 291 -5.23 -11.99 -1.40
C GLN A 291 -5.31 -12.47 0.06
N GLY A 292 -5.88 -11.65 0.95
CA GLY A 292 -5.92 -11.93 2.38
C GLY A 292 -4.57 -11.78 3.09
N ARG A 293 -3.59 -11.11 2.47
CA ARG A 293 -2.28 -10.79 3.08
C ARG A 293 -2.24 -9.32 3.45
N THR A 294 -1.65 -8.98 4.58
CA THR A 294 -1.42 -7.56 4.92
C THR A 294 0.07 -7.29 4.86
N GLU A 295 0.48 -6.25 4.15
CA GLU A 295 1.88 -5.83 4.04
C GLU A 295 1.96 -4.33 4.32
N VAL A 296 2.71 -3.95 5.34
CA VAL A 296 2.86 -2.57 5.80
C VAL A 296 4.34 -2.23 5.90
N THR A 297 4.79 -1.23 5.16
CA THR A 297 6.08 -0.61 5.43
C THR A 297 5.90 0.43 6.52
N ALA A 298 6.74 0.39 7.55
CA ALA A 298 6.69 1.32 8.68
C ALA A 298 8.05 1.96 8.92
N THR A 299 8.04 3.21 9.37
CA THR A 299 9.21 3.92 9.87
C THR A 299 8.84 4.58 11.19
N LEU A 300 9.63 4.32 12.23
CA LEU A 300 9.39 4.74 13.59
C LEU A 300 10.55 5.62 14.05
N LYS A 301 10.26 6.87 14.42
CA LYS A 301 11.26 7.86 14.82
C LYS A 301 10.88 8.50 16.15
N GLY A 302 11.70 8.33 17.16
CA GLY A 302 11.49 8.85 18.50
C GLY A 302 12.79 9.27 19.17
N THR A 303 12.72 9.55 20.47
CA THR A 303 13.89 9.91 21.26
C THR A 303 14.87 8.73 21.33
N GLY A 304 16.00 8.86 20.63
CA GLY A 304 16.99 7.79 20.54
C GLY A 304 16.48 6.55 19.81
N LEU A 305 15.57 6.69 18.84
CA LEU A 305 14.99 5.59 18.09
C LEU A 305 14.77 6.02 16.63
N ASP A 306 15.34 5.30 15.68
CA ASP A 306 15.03 5.42 14.24
C ASP A 306 15.05 4.02 13.64
N LEU A 307 13.87 3.43 13.45
CA LEU A 307 13.69 2.09 12.92
C LEU A 307 12.86 2.12 11.65
N ASN A 308 13.21 1.27 10.70
CA ASN A 308 12.41 1.02 9.51
C ASN A 308 12.25 -0.49 9.29
N GLY A 309 11.13 -0.90 8.71
CA GLY A 309 10.89 -2.30 8.43
C GLY A 309 9.58 -2.55 7.69
N GLN A 310 9.38 -3.81 7.32
CA GLN A 310 8.14 -4.29 6.69
C GLN A 310 7.45 -5.27 7.64
N ILE A 311 6.14 -5.13 7.77
CA ILE A 311 5.28 -5.95 8.61
C ILE A 311 4.32 -6.69 7.70
N ASP A 312 4.41 -8.01 7.71
CA ASP A 312 3.60 -8.89 6.92
C ASP A 312 2.74 -9.78 7.81
N ARG A 313 1.47 -9.88 7.47
CA ARG A 313 0.53 -10.77 8.14
C ARG A 313 -0.05 -11.73 7.12
N ALA A 314 0.30 -13.00 7.29
CA ALA A 314 -0.25 -14.09 6.50
C ALA A 314 -1.65 -14.52 7.03
N ALA A 315 -2.32 -15.37 6.26
CA ALA A 315 -3.68 -15.83 6.56
C ALA A 315 -3.78 -16.63 7.88
N ASP A 316 -2.66 -17.21 8.33
CA ASP A 316 -2.51 -17.94 9.60
C ASP A 316 -2.38 -17.03 10.84
N ARG A 317 -2.47 -15.71 10.65
CA ARG A 317 -2.26 -14.66 11.67
C ARG A 317 -0.84 -14.55 12.21
N ALA A 318 0.13 -15.33 11.71
CA ALA A 318 1.53 -15.12 12.03
C ALA A 318 1.98 -13.74 11.52
N LEU A 319 2.78 -13.05 12.34
CA LEU A 319 3.31 -11.74 12.02
C LEU A 319 4.79 -11.90 11.67
N GLN A 320 5.14 -11.47 10.47
CA GLN A 320 6.47 -11.55 9.92
C GLN A 320 7.01 -10.13 9.74
N LEU A 321 8.06 -9.81 10.48
CA LEU A 321 8.82 -8.58 10.33
C LEU A 321 9.99 -8.85 9.39
N ARG A 322 10.12 -8.06 8.33
CA ARG A 322 11.17 -8.19 7.31
C ARG A 322 11.97 -6.92 7.18
N GLN A 323 13.26 -7.08 6.90
CA GLN A 323 14.18 -5.96 6.67
C GLN A 323 14.10 -4.90 7.78
N VAL A 324 13.97 -5.34 9.04
CA VAL A 324 13.97 -4.42 10.17
C VAL A 324 15.38 -3.92 10.37
N ALA A 325 15.59 -2.63 10.20
CA ALA A 325 16.88 -2.00 10.37
C ALA A 325 16.73 -0.69 11.12
N GLY A 326 17.85 -0.18 11.63
CA GLY A 326 17.88 1.15 12.23
C GLY A 326 18.72 1.22 13.49
N GLN A 327 18.49 2.27 14.28
CA GLN A 327 19.29 2.59 15.45
C GLN A 327 18.40 2.85 16.66
N LEU A 328 18.87 2.42 17.82
CA LEU A 328 18.24 2.67 19.10
C LEU A 328 19.28 2.98 20.17
N ASP A 329 18.98 3.93 21.04
CA ASP A 329 19.80 4.26 22.19
C ASP A 329 19.79 3.07 23.16
N ALA A 330 20.96 2.70 23.68
CA ALA A 330 21.09 1.59 24.60
C ALA A 330 20.23 1.76 25.86
N ALA A 331 19.86 3.00 26.22
CA ALA A 331 18.90 3.29 27.29
C ALA A 331 17.57 2.54 27.13
N TRP A 332 17.18 2.15 25.91
CA TRP A 332 15.99 1.34 25.64
C TRP A 332 16.08 -0.09 26.21
N LEU A 333 17.29 -0.63 26.44
CA LEU A 333 17.49 -1.94 27.07
C LEU A 333 17.21 -1.94 28.57
N GLY A 334 17.26 -0.78 29.25
CA GLY A 334 17.17 -0.69 30.70
C GLY A 334 16.00 -1.47 31.32
N PRO A 335 14.74 -1.24 30.88
CA PRO A 335 13.58 -1.99 31.37
C PRO A 335 13.65 -3.50 31.10
N ALA A 336 14.25 -3.90 29.98
CA ALA A 336 14.35 -5.31 29.58
C ALA A 336 15.43 -6.05 30.39
N LEU A 337 16.50 -5.37 30.78
CA LEU A 337 17.58 -5.95 31.59
C LEU A 337 17.22 -6.08 33.07
N GLY A 338 16.19 -5.36 33.55
CA GLY A 338 15.76 -5.43 34.95
C GLY A 338 16.83 -4.92 35.94
N LEU A 339 17.76 -4.08 35.48
CA LEU A 339 18.87 -3.55 36.27
C LEU A 339 18.65 -2.06 36.60
N PRO A 340 17.87 -1.71 37.64
CA PRO A 340 17.50 -0.31 37.93
C PRO A 340 18.69 0.60 38.29
N LEU A 341 19.82 0.03 38.69
CA LEU A 341 21.03 0.75 39.10
C LEU A 341 22.06 0.95 37.97
N PHE A 342 21.83 0.34 36.81
CA PHE A 342 22.73 0.41 35.66
C PHE A 342 21.97 0.93 34.44
N ILE A 343 22.38 2.11 33.96
CA ILE A 343 21.84 2.72 32.74
C ILE A 343 22.76 2.31 31.59
N PRO A 344 22.29 1.52 30.63
CA PRO A 344 23.08 1.16 29.45
C PRO A 344 23.36 2.41 28.61
N THR A 345 24.58 2.53 28.11
CA THR A 345 25.03 3.65 27.26
C THR A 345 25.48 3.16 25.90
N GLY A 346 25.45 4.06 24.92
CA GLY A 346 25.87 3.77 23.55
C GLY A 346 24.69 3.65 22.59
N GLN A 347 24.94 3.18 21.38
CA GLN A 347 23.91 3.02 20.35
C GLN A 347 23.89 1.59 19.85
N ILE A 348 22.70 1.07 19.60
CA ILE A 348 22.47 -0.26 19.08
C ILE A 348 21.98 -0.12 17.66
N GLU A 349 22.74 -0.64 16.71
CA GLU A 349 22.37 -0.75 15.30
C GLU A 349 21.74 -2.12 15.08
N LEU A 350 20.50 -2.17 14.61
CA LEU A 350 19.80 -3.39 14.29
C LEU A 350 19.83 -3.66 12.78
N ALA A 351 20.03 -4.91 12.41
CA ALA A 351 19.83 -5.42 11.07
C ALA A 351 19.24 -6.84 11.15
N LEU A 352 17.91 -6.91 11.11
CA LEU A 352 17.11 -8.14 11.18
C LEU A 352 16.41 -8.37 9.83
N PRO A 353 17.04 -9.11 8.88
CA PRO A 353 16.39 -9.55 7.66
C PRO A 353 15.03 -10.21 7.88
N LEU A 354 14.89 -11.01 8.94
CA LEU A 354 13.68 -11.75 9.26
C LEU A 354 13.47 -11.86 10.77
N LEU A 355 12.26 -11.57 11.23
CA LEU A 355 11.76 -11.94 12.55
C LEU A 355 10.30 -12.39 12.39
N GLN A 356 10.00 -13.63 12.75
CA GLN A 356 8.66 -14.20 12.68
C GLN A 356 8.15 -14.49 14.08
N VAL A 357 6.93 -14.04 14.37
CA VAL A 357 6.20 -14.36 15.60
C VAL A 357 4.84 -14.97 15.25
N ASP A 358 4.37 -15.89 16.08
CA ASP A 358 3.03 -16.47 15.91
C ASP A 358 1.92 -15.53 16.41
N ALA A 359 0.67 -15.99 16.35
CA ALA A 359 -0.50 -15.21 16.75
C ALA A 359 -0.51 -14.84 18.24
N GLU A 360 0.21 -15.57 19.08
CA GLU A 360 0.40 -15.32 20.51
C GLU A 360 1.66 -14.47 20.80
N GLY A 361 2.35 -14.00 19.75
CA GLY A 361 3.56 -13.19 19.86
C GLY A 361 4.80 -13.98 20.27
N ARG A 362 4.80 -15.32 20.15
CA ARG A 362 5.98 -16.14 20.44
C ARG A 362 6.92 -16.13 19.24
N PRO A 363 8.23 -15.93 19.44
CA PRO A 363 9.19 -15.98 18.34
C PRO A 363 9.26 -17.38 17.72
N GLN A 364 9.16 -17.43 16.40
CA GLN A 364 9.21 -18.66 15.59
C GLN A 364 10.48 -18.74 14.75
N ALA A 365 10.95 -17.61 14.22
CA ALA A 365 12.19 -17.52 13.47
C ALA A 365 12.83 -16.15 13.65
N VAL A 366 14.15 -16.10 13.63
CA VAL A 366 14.92 -14.85 13.56
C VAL A 366 16.16 -15.07 12.73
N ASP A 367 16.54 -14.07 11.97
CA ASP A 367 17.80 -14.00 11.28
C ASP A 367 18.25 -12.53 11.29
N GLY A 368 19.46 -12.30 11.80
CA GLY A 368 20.08 -10.99 11.78
C GLY A 368 21.09 -10.74 12.89
N GLN A 369 21.43 -9.47 13.05
CA GLN A 369 22.44 -9.03 13.99
C GLN A 369 22.09 -7.68 14.63
N ALA A 370 22.63 -7.46 15.83
CA ALA A 370 22.60 -6.20 16.54
C ALA A 370 24.03 -5.81 16.93
N ILE A 371 24.44 -4.57 16.66
CA ILE A 371 25.76 -4.04 16.99
C ILE A 371 25.57 -2.95 18.04
N TRP A 372 26.03 -3.20 19.26
CA TRP A 372 26.05 -2.21 20.33
C TRP A 372 27.39 -1.46 20.31
N ARG A 373 27.39 -0.26 19.71
CA ARG A 373 28.53 0.65 19.64
C ARG A 373 28.67 1.47 20.91
N ASN A 374 29.92 1.66 21.35
CA ASN A 374 30.25 2.36 22.60
C ASN A 374 29.45 1.79 23.79
N ALA A 375 29.34 0.47 23.80
CA ALA A 375 28.62 -0.28 24.81
C ALA A 375 29.23 -0.02 26.18
N GLY A 376 28.37 0.17 27.17
CA GLY A 376 28.79 0.51 28.50
C GLY A 376 27.62 0.63 29.46
N PHE A 377 27.94 0.79 30.73
CA PHE A 377 26.97 1.07 31.77
C PHE A 377 27.42 2.28 32.58
N THR A 378 26.44 3.03 33.06
CA THR A 378 26.61 4.14 34.02
C THR A 378 25.68 3.94 35.21
N GLY A 379 25.96 4.61 36.34
CA GLY A 379 25.25 4.42 37.60
C GLY A 379 26.24 4.43 38.77
N ILE A 380 26.39 3.30 39.45
CA ILE A 380 27.31 3.13 40.58
C ILE A 380 28.78 3.15 40.13
N THR A 381 29.07 2.59 38.95
CA THR A 381 30.43 2.56 38.38
C THR A 381 30.32 2.63 36.86
N ARG A 382 31.23 3.37 36.21
CA ARG A 382 31.27 3.45 34.75
C ARG A 382 32.12 2.31 34.22
N ALA A 383 31.56 1.50 33.32
CA ALA A 383 32.27 0.42 32.67
C ALA A 383 32.11 0.55 31.15
N SER A 384 33.21 0.51 30.41
CA SER A 384 33.21 0.45 28.94
C SER A 384 33.33 -0.99 28.48
N LEU A 385 32.40 -1.42 27.64
CA LEU A 385 32.37 -2.73 27.00
C LEU A 385 32.83 -2.68 25.54
N GLY A 386 33.15 -1.49 25.00
CA GLY A 386 33.60 -1.33 23.61
C GLY A 386 32.48 -1.56 22.59
N GLU A 387 32.70 -2.44 21.61
CA GLU A 387 31.69 -2.80 20.61
C GLU A 387 31.27 -4.26 20.79
N LEU A 388 29.97 -4.49 21.01
CA LEU A 388 29.40 -5.83 21.14
C LEU A 388 28.57 -6.18 19.91
N LEU A 389 28.83 -7.35 19.34
CA LEU A 389 28.06 -7.92 18.23
C LEU A 389 27.22 -9.07 18.77
N LEU A 390 25.90 -8.96 18.63
CA LEU A 390 24.95 -10.04 18.84
C LEU A 390 24.48 -10.55 17.48
N THR A 391 24.75 -11.81 17.17
CA THR A 391 24.17 -12.50 16.00
C THR A 391 23.05 -13.40 16.49
N LEU A 392 21.89 -13.38 15.83
CA LEU A 392 20.71 -14.18 16.14
C LEU A 392 20.34 -15.02 14.92
N GLN A 393 20.17 -16.32 15.13
CA GLN A 393 19.71 -17.24 14.09
C GLN A 393 18.79 -18.30 14.70
N GLY A 394 17.66 -18.55 14.06
CA GLY A 394 16.71 -19.53 14.57
C GLY A 394 15.50 -19.76 13.69
N SER A 395 14.92 -20.95 13.80
CA SER A 395 13.69 -21.33 13.12
C SER A 395 12.93 -22.39 13.94
N GLY A 396 11.62 -22.52 13.71
CA GLY A 396 10.79 -23.50 14.40
C GLY A 396 10.67 -23.29 15.92
N GLY A 397 10.80 -22.04 16.39
CA GLY A 397 10.73 -21.69 17.81
C GLY A 397 12.01 -21.97 18.60
N VAL A 398 13.10 -22.36 17.94
CA VAL A 398 14.45 -22.44 18.53
C VAL A 398 15.28 -21.30 17.98
N ILE A 399 15.79 -20.44 18.86
CA ILE A 399 16.64 -19.31 18.51
C ILE A 399 17.94 -19.39 19.28
N ASP A 400 19.04 -19.42 18.55
CA ASP A 400 20.38 -19.35 19.09
C ASP A 400 20.96 -17.96 18.80
N GLY A 401 21.74 -17.45 19.73
CA GLY A 401 22.41 -16.18 19.61
C GLY A 401 23.82 -16.24 20.15
N GLN A 402 24.73 -15.51 19.52
CA GLN A 402 26.12 -15.38 19.96
C GLN A 402 26.45 -13.92 20.17
N ILE A 403 26.98 -13.62 21.36
CA ILE A 403 27.50 -12.32 21.74
C ILE A 403 29.02 -12.42 21.65
N SER A 404 29.60 -11.56 20.82
CA SER A 404 31.05 -11.42 20.66
C SER A 404 31.47 -9.98 20.85
N HIS A 405 32.71 -9.82 21.30
CA HIS A 405 33.33 -8.53 21.54
C HIS A 405 34.24 -8.13 20.37
N ARG A 406 34.29 -6.83 20.03
CA ARG A 406 35.21 -6.28 19.03
C ARG A 406 35.93 -5.04 19.58
N GLY A 407 37.25 -5.02 19.42
CA GLY A 407 38.09 -3.86 19.79
C GLY A 407 38.65 -3.91 21.21
N GLN A 408 39.08 -2.76 21.73
CA GLN A 408 39.65 -2.62 23.08
C GLN A 408 38.53 -2.23 24.06
N ALA A 409 38.42 -2.92 25.19
CA ALA A 409 37.42 -2.66 26.22
C ALA A 409 37.94 -2.99 27.61
N ASP A 410 37.37 -2.32 28.60
CA ASP A 410 37.70 -2.49 30.03
C ASP A 410 37.16 -3.84 30.56
N LEU A 411 36.12 -4.35 29.90
CA LEU A 411 35.50 -5.64 30.18
C LEU A 411 35.24 -6.37 28.86
N ARG A 412 35.91 -7.50 28.65
CA ARG A 412 35.59 -8.37 27.52
C ARG A 412 34.34 -9.17 27.84
N VAL A 413 33.41 -9.23 26.88
CA VAL A 413 32.13 -9.92 27.00
C VAL A 413 31.98 -10.93 25.88
N GLU A 414 31.74 -12.19 26.23
CA GLU A 414 31.28 -13.22 25.28
C GLU A 414 30.04 -13.87 25.86
N GLY A 415 29.14 -14.35 25.00
CA GLY A 415 27.95 -15.01 25.51
C GLY A 415 27.18 -15.79 24.48
N ASP A 416 26.32 -16.66 24.99
CA ASP A 416 25.47 -17.54 24.22
C ASP A 416 24.03 -17.33 24.72
N LEU A 417 23.12 -17.03 23.79
CA LEU A 417 21.68 -16.97 24.03
C LEU A 417 21.05 -18.22 23.41
N GLN A 418 20.29 -18.96 24.20
CA GLN A 418 19.46 -20.06 23.70
C GLN A 418 18.02 -19.79 24.10
N MET A 419 17.12 -19.84 23.13
CA MET A 419 15.70 -19.66 23.37
C MET A 419 14.91 -20.79 22.73
N ARG A 420 13.98 -21.36 23.50
CA ARG A 420 13.06 -22.42 23.07
C ARG A 420 11.64 -22.00 23.43
N GLY A 421 10.84 -21.66 22.43
CA GLY A 421 9.53 -21.05 22.62
C GLY A 421 9.67 -19.69 23.31
N GLN A 422 9.15 -19.57 24.54
CA GLN A 422 9.27 -18.34 25.34
C GLN A 422 10.40 -18.40 26.37
N GLN A 423 10.97 -19.57 26.65
CA GLN A 423 12.03 -19.71 27.65
C GLN A 423 13.37 -19.35 27.02
N TYR A 424 14.13 -18.49 27.67
CA TYR A 424 15.49 -18.17 27.27
C TYR A 424 16.49 -18.46 28.39
N ARG A 425 17.69 -18.86 27.98
CA ARG A 425 18.89 -18.96 28.81
C ARG A 425 19.99 -18.17 28.14
N LEU A 426 20.43 -17.11 28.80
CA LEU A 426 21.55 -16.27 28.40
C LEU A 426 22.75 -16.60 29.29
N THR A 427 23.84 -17.05 28.69
CA THR A 427 25.10 -17.33 29.38
C THR A 427 26.12 -16.28 28.95
N VAL A 428 26.60 -15.46 29.87
CA VAL A 428 27.57 -14.39 29.59
C VAL A 428 28.84 -14.64 30.40
N ARG A 429 29.98 -14.57 29.73
CA ARG A 429 31.32 -14.65 30.30
C ARG A 429 31.95 -13.27 30.22
N LEU A 430 32.48 -12.82 31.36
CA LEU A 430 33.03 -11.49 31.56
C LEU A 430 34.49 -11.61 31.99
N TRP A 431 35.41 -10.92 31.31
CA TRP A 431 36.83 -10.85 31.70
C TRP A 431 37.25 -9.39 31.88
N PRO A 432 37.55 -8.94 33.11
CA PRO A 432 38.05 -7.59 33.33
C PRO A 432 39.44 -7.42 32.72
N ASP A 433 39.74 -6.22 32.22
CA ASP A 433 41.09 -5.83 31.87
C ASP A 433 41.96 -5.81 33.16
N PRO A 434 43.12 -6.49 33.19
CA PRO A 434 44.06 -6.44 34.31
C PRO A 434 44.46 -5.02 34.75
N GLY A 435 44.35 -4.03 33.86
CA GLY A 435 44.63 -2.62 34.15
C GLY A 435 43.57 -1.89 35.00
N GLN A 436 42.45 -2.52 35.35
CA GLN A 436 41.32 -1.88 36.05
C GLN A 436 40.95 -2.56 37.39
N PRO A 437 41.69 -2.28 38.48
CA PRO A 437 41.47 -2.93 39.78
C PRO A 437 40.10 -2.62 40.41
N GLU A 438 39.53 -1.44 40.13
CA GLU A 438 38.17 -1.08 40.59
C GLU A 438 37.10 -1.99 39.97
N LEU A 439 37.23 -2.30 38.68
CA LEU A 439 36.31 -3.16 37.96
C LEU A 439 36.43 -4.63 38.42
N ILE A 440 37.65 -5.09 38.67
CA ILE A 440 37.91 -6.42 39.23
C ILE A 440 37.20 -6.58 40.58
N ASN A 441 37.29 -5.58 41.45
CA ASN A 441 36.62 -5.59 42.75
C ASN A 441 35.08 -5.54 42.62
N ALA A 442 34.55 -4.76 41.67
CA ALA A 442 33.11 -4.69 41.42
C ALA A 442 32.55 -6.02 40.89
N LEU A 443 33.28 -6.69 40.01
CA LEU A 443 32.90 -7.99 39.45
C LEU A 443 32.91 -9.13 40.47
N GLN A 444 33.53 -8.96 41.65
CA GLN A 444 33.53 -9.97 42.70
C GLN A 444 32.12 -10.39 43.14
N TRP A 445 31.14 -9.52 42.91
CA TRP A 445 29.74 -9.70 43.28
C TRP A 445 28.83 -10.12 42.12
N VAL A 446 29.36 -10.31 40.91
CA VAL A 446 28.58 -10.60 39.70
C VAL A 446 28.83 -12.02 39.19
N GLY A 447 27.81 -12.88 39.20
CA GLY A 447 27.92 -14.25 38.68
C GLY A 447 28.89 -15.16 39.46
N GLN A 448 29.24 -16.31 38.89
CA GLN A 448 30.16 -17.29 39.48
C GLN A 448 31.62 -17.04 39.03
N PRO A 449 32.62 -17.19 39.90
CA PRO A 449 34.03 -17.04 39.51
C PRO A 449 34.49 -18.17 38.58
N MET A 450 35.33 -17.85 37.61
CA MET A 450 35.97 -18.79 36.68
C MET A 450 37.46 -18.96 37.00
N ALA A 451 38.06 -20.09 36.60
CA ALA A 451 39.45 -20.43 36.91
C ALA A 451 40.49 -19.49 36.25
N ASP A 452 40.10 -18.78 35.19
CA ASP A 452 40.90 -17.85 34.42
C ASP A 452 40.78 -16.39 34.90
N GLY A 453 40.11 -16.15 36.04
CA GLY A 453 39.88 -14.81 36.59
C GLY A 453 38.66 -14.08 36.03
N GLY A 454 37.93 -14.69 35.10
CA GLY A 454 36.66 -14.16 34.61
C GLY A 454 35.45 -14.50 35.51
N ARG A 455 34.26 -14.05 35.09
CA ARG A 455 32.97 -14.31 35.74
C ARG A 455 31.97 -14.90 34.77
N LEU A 456 31.19 -15.86 35.25
CA LEU A 456 30.09 -16.49 34.53
C LEU A 456 28.74 -15.99 35.08
N LEU A 457 27.96 -15.34 34.24
CA LEU A 457 26.60 -14.91 34.53
C LEU A 457 25.63 -15.77 33.70
N ILE A 458 24.67 -16.41 34.38
CA ILE A 458 23.59 -17.14 33.73
C ILE A 458 22.28 -16.43 34.08
N VAL A 459 21.55 -16.00 33.06
CA VAL A 459 20.24 -15.36 33.19
C VAL A 459 19.23 -16.25 32.49
N GLU A 460 18.22 -16.69 33.25
CA GLU A 460 17.11 -17.47 32.73
C GLU A 460 15.82 -16.69 32.90
N GLY A 461 14.93 -16.78 31.93
CA GLY A 461 13.66 -16.10 31.99
C GLY A 461 12.67 -16.56 30.93
N VAL A 462 11.53 -15.87 30.91
CA VAL A 462 10.46 -16.09 29.93
C VAL A 462 10.21 -14.78 29.21
N VAL A 463 10.28 -14.80 27.88
CA VAL A 463 9.88 -13.66 27.05
C VAL A 463 8.36 -13.54 27.17
N GLN A 464 7.89 -12.48 27.82
CA GLN A 464 6.46 -12.19 27.82
C GLN A 464 6.02 -11.85 26.38
N GLY A 465 4.98 -12.53 25.93
CA GLY A 465 4.39 -12.27 24.61
C GLY A 465 3.92 -10.82 24.48
N TRP A 466 3.85 -10.34 23.24
CA TRP A 466 3.41 -8.97 22.95
C TRP A 466 1.93 -8.76 23.33
N SER A 467 1.15 -9.85 23.38
CA SER A 467 -0.18 -9.92 23.98
C SER A 467 -0.09 -10.34 25.45
N GLY A 468 -0.10 -9.37 26.34
CA GLY A 468 -0.23 -9.56 27.77
C GLY A 468 -1.06 -8.41 28.31
#